data_AF-A0A150UQP4-F1
#
_entry.id   AF-A0A150UQP4-F1
#
_cell.length_a   1.000
_cell.length_b   1.000
_cell.length_c   1.000
_cell.angle_alpha   90.00
_cell.angle_beta   90.00
_cell.angle_gamma   90.00
#
_symmetry.space_group_name_H-M   'P 1'
#
loop_
_entity.id
_entity.type
_entity.pdbx_description
1 polymer ?
#
loop_
_entity_poly.entity_id
_entity_poly.type
_entity_poly.pdbx_seq_one_letter_code
_entity_poly.pdbx_strand_id
1 'polypeptide(L)'
;MQAPTILETANPMTAPTSNNHIIDNRDTAALREYLEADEDARSNRDKWKNMVGDRGARTLREIWSMWPRSLLEALMNLLQYDALWTNFSLGKIAPLTAVRCTEEMEDGLCHVGEIIAHILGHGELSAEVLDTETVQQLECLMPRWSTADCCAIEKMHNEGLIFNKVTNSDQWAALNERLKSVSRIVTLDTCVGKEVLKMSRAA
;
A
#
# COMPACT_ATOMS: atom_id res chain seq x y z
N MET A 1 33.07 -8.18 66.65
CA MET A 1 31.63 -8.13 66.98
C MET A 1 31.16 -6.71 66.69
N GLN A 2 30.22 -6.35 65.81
CA GLN A 2 29.40 -6.98 64.79
C GLN A 2 29.14 -5.88 63.74
N ALA A 3 29.08 -6.22 62.46
CA ALA A 3 28.69 -5.31 61.37
C ALA A 3 27.15 -5.17 61.32
N PRO A 4 26.59 -4.03 60.86
CA PRO A 4 25.17 -3.94 60.59
C PRO A 4 24.83 -4.38 59.16
N THR A 5 23.91 -5.33 59.10
CA THR A 5 23.25 -5.94 57.95
C THR A 5 22.49 -4.93 57.08
N ILE A 6 22.70 -4.99 55.77
CA ILE A 6 21.87 -4.32 54.75
C ILE A 6 20.56 -5.11 54.61
N LEU A 7 19.43 -4.44 54.84
CA LEU A 7 18.10 -5.00 54.59
C LEU A 7 17.74 -4.79 53.12
N GLU A 8 17.69 -5.90 52.40
CA GLU A 8 17.22 -6.05 51.04
C GLU A 8 15.69 -5.95 51.02
N THR A 9 15.15 -4.82 50.53
CA THR A 9 13.73 -4.72 50.16
C THR A 9 13.60 -4.79 48.65
N ALA A 10 13.34 -5.99 48.15
CA ALA A 10 12.90 -6.22 46.78
C ALA A 10 11.49 -5.62 46.61
N ASN A 11 11.37 -4.56 45.82
CA ASN A 11 10.09 -4.04 45.34
C ASN A 11 9.80 -4.67 43.96
N PRO A 12 8.65 -5.31 43.74
CA PRO A 12 8.34 -5.95 42.47
C PRO A 12 8.16 -4.89 41.36
N MET A 13 8.83 -5.15 40.24
CA MET A 13 8.73 -4.37 39.00
C MET A 13 7.28 -4.09 38.63
N THR A 14 6.87 -2.83 38.70
CA THR A 14 5.71 -2.33 37.97
C THR A 14 6.08 -2.27 36.49
N ALA A 15 5.42 -3.11 35.69
CA ALA A 15 5.48 -3.08 34.24
C ALA A 15 5.14 -1.67 33.71
N PRO A 16 5.80 -1.19 32.65
CA PRO A 16 5.44 0.09 32.05
C PRO A 16 3.99 0.02 31.56
N THR A 17 3.17 0.91 32.12
CA THR A 17 1.75 1.04 31.83
C THR A 17 1.59 1.31 30.34
N SER A 18 0.83 0.45 29.67
CA SER A 18 0.41 0.59 28.28
C SER A 18 -0.16 1.99 28.06
N ASN A 19 0.56 2.81 27.29
CA ASN A 19 0.05 4.08 26.76
C ASN A 19 -1.06 3.75 25.75
N ASN A 20 -2.28 3.54 26.25
CA ASN A 20 -3.49 3.66 25.46
C ASN A 20 -3.60 5.14 25.06
N HIS A 21 -3.17 5.46 23.85
CA HIS A 21 -3.59 6.70 23.21
C HIS A 21 -5.12 6.72 23.19
N ILE A 22 -5.68 7.62 23.98
CA ILE A 22 -7.08 8.01 23.88
C ILE A 22 -7.23 8.61 22.48
N ILE A 23 -7.88 7.88 21.59
CA ILE A 23 -8.26 8.36 20.25
C ILE A 23 -9.23 9.52 20.49
N ASP A 24 -8.81 10.74 20.20
CA ASP A 24 -9.64 11.94 20.38
C ASP A 24 -10.73 11.93 19.29
N ASN A 25 -12.00 12.09 19.70
CA ASN A 25 -13.16 12.06 18.81
C ASN A 25 -13.12 13.12 17.69
N ARG A 26 -12.21 14.10 17.77
CA ARG A 26 -12.00 15.14 16.76
C ARG A 26 -11.50 14.60 15.43
N ASP A 27 -10.71 13.53 15.43
CA ASP A 27 -10.15 12.95 14.20
C ASP A 27 -11.25 12.28 13.36
N THR A 28 -12.27 11.71 14.01
CA THR A 28 -13.43 11.14 13.31
C THR A 28 -14.33 12.19 12.66
N ALA A 29 -14.34 13.43 13.16
CA ALA A 29 -15.12 14.53 12.62
C ALA A 29 -14.44 15.16 11.40
N ALA A 30 -13.12 15.43 11.47
CA ALA A 30 -12.34 15.92 10.34
C ALA A 30 -12.34 14.92 9.16
N LEU A 31 -12.38 13.63 9.47
CA LEU A 31 -12.40 12.55 8.50
C LEU A 31 -13.79 12.30 7.90
N ARG A 32 -14.85 12.55 8.68
CA ARG A 32 -16.22 12.61 8.17
C ARG A 32 -16.40 13.83 7.27
N GLU A 33 -15.89 14.98 7.69
CA GLU A 33 -15.85 16.22 6.92
C GLU A 33 -15.04 16.03 5.63
N TYR A 34 -13.89 15.34 5.65
CA TYR A 34 -13.12 15.02 4.44
C TYR A 34 -13.86 14.06 3.48
N LEU A 35 -14.44 12.97 4.00
CA LEU A 35 -15.28 12.05 3.22
C LEU A 35 -16.62 12.66 2.74
N GLU A 36 -17.05 13.79 3.31
CA GLU A 36 -18.29 14.51 2.99
C GLU A 36 -18.05 15.80 2.19
N ALA A 37 -16.87 16.41 2.29
CA ALA A 37 -16.48 17.63 1.57
C ALA A 37 -15.96 17.32 0.16
N ASP A 38 -15.45 16.10 -0.06
CA ASP A 38 -14.98 15.66 -1.36
C ASP A 38 -16.04 14.77 -2.04
N GLU A 39 -16.59 15.24 -3.17
CA GLU A 39 -17.55 14.47 -3.97
C GLU A 39 -16.92 13.16 -4.49
N ASP A 40 -15.60 13.16 -4.75
CA ASP A 40 -14.87 11.97 -5.19
C ASP A 40 -14.70 10.96 -4.05
N ALA A 41 -14.61 11.41 -2.80
CA ALA A 41 -14.56 10.54 -1.63
C ALA A 41 -15.88 9.79 -1.37
N ARG A 42 -17.04 10.37 -1.72
CA ARG A 42 -18.34 9.68 -1.70
C ARG A 42 -18.44 8.63 -2.81
N SER A 43 -18.01 8.95 -4.03
CA SER A 43 -17.98 8.00 -5.15
C SER A 43 -17.05 6.81 -4.86
N ASN A 44 -15.90 7.09 -4.24
CA ASN A 44 -14.96 6.07 -3.80
C ASN A 44 -15.52 5.20 -2.67
N ARG A 45 -16.50 5.65 -1.87
CA ARG A 45 -17.01 4.92 -0.70
C ARG A 45 -17.54 3.53 -1.05
N ASP A 46 -18.23 3.38 -2.17
CA ASP A 46 -18.74 2.07 -2.59
C ASP A 46 -17.64 1.17 -3.14
N LYS A 47 -16.63 1.77 -3.79
CA LYS A 47 -15.38 1.09 -4.17
C LYS A 47 -14.62 0.59 -2.92
N TRP A 48 -14.51 1.42 -1.88
CA TRP A 48 -13.96 1.02 -0.59
C TRP A 48 -14.75 -0.12 0.05
N LYS A 49 -16.09 -0.05 0.10
CA LYS A 49 -16.92 -1.15 0.62
C LYS A 49 -16.64 -2.46 -0.13
N ASN A 50 -16.53 -2.41 -1.46
CA ASN A 50 -16.23 -3.58 -2.28
C ASN A 50 -14.82 -4.13 -2.00
N MET A 51 -13.82 -3.27 -1.78
CA MET A 51 -12.43 -3.68 -1.48
C MET A 51 -12.27 -4.33 -0.09
N VAL A 52 -13.15 -4.03 0.87
CA VAL A 52 -13.02 -4.56 2.25
C VAL A 52 -14.04 -5.67 2.55
N GLY A 53 -15.02 -5.90 1.66
CA GLY A 53 -16.02 -6.98 1.76
C GLY A 53 -16.95 -6.86 2.97
N ASP A 54 -17.68 -7.93 3.31
CA ASP A 54 -18.72 -7.92 4.37
C ASP A 54 -18.18 -7.64 5.79
N ARG A 55 -16.93 -7.98 6.07
CA ARG A 55 -16.23 -7.61 7.33
C ARG A 55 -15.66 -6.18 7.29
N GLY A 56 -15.82 -5.52 6.15
CA GLY A 56 -15.10 -4.33 5.79
C GLY A 56 -15.48 -3.09 6.55
N ALA A 57 -16.75 -2.91 6.93
CA ALA A 57 -17.18 -1.74 7.68
C ALA A 57 -16.53 -1.62 9.08
N ARG A 58 -16.05 -2.73 9.67
CA ARG A 58 -15.28 -2.68 10.93
C ARG A 58 -13.82 -2.31 10.66
N THR A 59 -13.18 -3.01 9.72
CA THR A 59 -11.79 -2.73 9.31
C THR A 59 -11.62 -1.31 8.78
N LEU A 60 -12.58 -0.80 8.00
CA LEU A 60 -12.65 0.60 7.55
C LEU A 60 -12.81 1.56 8.73
N ARG A 61 -13.52 1.21 9.80
CA ARG A 61 -13.59 2.09 10.97
C ARG A 61 -12.27 2.12 11.74
N GLU A 62 -11.62 0.97 11.89
CA GLU A 62 -10.33 0.85 12.59
C GLU A 62 -9.20 1.54 11.82
N ILE A 63 -9.13 1.33 10.50
CA ILE A 63 -8.14 1.99 9.63
C ILE A 63 -8.31 3.51 9.71
N TRP A 64 -9.54 4.03 9.58
CA TRP A 64 -9.76 5.48 9.53
C TRP A 64 -9.66 6.16 10.90
N SER A 65 -9.83 5.44 12.01
CA SER A 65 -9.67 6.01 13.35
C SER A 65 -8.24 5.95 13.87
N MET A 66 -7.39 5.08 13.31
CA MET A 66 -6.04 4.83 13.83
C MET A 66 -4.92 5.30 12.91
N TRP A 67 -5.18 5.50 11.62
CA TRP A 67 -4.11 5.83 10.67
C TRP A 67 -3.86 7.33 10.57
N PRO A 68 -2.59 7.76 10.39
CA PRO A 68 -2.29 9.14 10.10
C PRO A 68 -2.89 9.56 8.76
N ARG A 69 -3.25 10.84 8.66
CA ARG A 69 -3.86 11.42 7.46
C ARG A 69 -3.01 11.22 6.20
N SER A 70 -1.70 11.37 6.32
CA SER A 70 -0.76 11.21 5.21
C SER A 70 -0.78 9.81 4.60
N LEU A 71 -0.88 8.77 5.44
CA LEU A 71 -1.02 7.39 4.99
C LEU A 71 -2.36 7.15 4.26
N LEU A 72 -3.44 7.76 4.73
CA LEU A 72 -4.74 7.70 4.05
C LEU A 72 -4.69 8.40 2.68
N GLU A 73 -4.04 9.55 2.60
CA GLU A 73 -3.84 10.30 1.34
C GLU A 73 -3.00 9.49 0.34
N ALA A 74 -1.90 8.88 0.77
CA ALA A 74 -1.09 8.00 -0.05
C ALA A 74 -1.91 6.82 -0.61
N LEU A 75 -2.74 6.21 0.23
CA LEU A 75 -3.63 5.12 -0.16
C LEU A 75 -4.70 5.59 -1.16
N MET A 76 -5.25 6.80 -0.97
CA MET A 76 -6.26 7.39 -1.86
C MET A 76 -5.72 7.70 -3.25
N ASN A 77 -4.48 8.17 -3.34
CA ASN A 77 -3.83 8.45 -4.64
C ASN A 77 -3.71 7.19 -5.51
N LEU A 78 -3.69 6.01 -4.90
CA LEU A 78 -3.65 4.73 -5.61
C LEU A 78 -5.03 4.26 -6.10
N LEU A 79 -6.14 4.85 -5.63
CA LEU A 79 -7.49 4.42 -6.01
C LEU A 79 -7.76 4.56 -7.50
N GLN A 80 -7.12 5.51 -8.18
CA GLN A 80 -7.31 5.69 -9.62
C GLN A 80 -6.81 4.51 -10.47
N TYR A 81 -6.00 3.60 -9.89
CA TYR A 81 -5.46 2.43 -10.57
C TYR A 81 -6.18 1.15 -10.16
N ASP A 82 -7.36 0.88 -10.74
CA ASP A 82 -8.21 -0.28 -10.42
C ASP A 82 -7.47 -1.62 -10.40
N ALA A 83 -6.54 -1.81 -11.33
CA ALA A 83 -5.74 -3.02 -11.48
C ALA A 83 -4.91 -3.37 -10.24
N LEU A 84 -4.45 -2.38 -9.46
CA LEU A 84 -3.69 -2.62 -8.23
C LEU A 84 -4.54 -3.29 -7.15
N TRP A 85 -5.85 -3.05 -7.18
CA TRP A 85 -6.77 -3.43 -6.10
C TRP A 85 -7.44 -4.79 -6.32
N THR A 86 -7.44 -5.32 -7.54
CA THR A 86 -8.23 -6.51 -7.91
C THR A 86 -7.92 -7.74 -7.07
N ASN A 87 -6.66 -7.93 -6.67
CA ASN A 87 -6.21 -9.06 -5.85
C ASN A 87 -5.76 -8.64 -4.44
N PHE A 88 -5.91 -7.36 -4.14
CA PHE A 88 -5.47 -6.78 -2.90
C PHE A 88 -6.62 -6.66 -1.91
N SER A 89 -6.35 -6.91 -0.63
CA SER A 89 -7.34 -6.72 0.43
C SER A 89 -6.78 -5.81 1.50
N LEU A 90 -7.53 -4.78 1.85
CA LEU A 90 -7.18 -3.83 2.92
C LEU A 90 -6.99 -4.50 4.28
N GLY A 91 -7.61 -5.68 4.49
CA GLY A 91 -7.36 -6.52 5.66
C GLY A 91 -5.90 -6.98 5.79
N LYS A 92 -5.09 -6.95 4.72
CA LYS A 92 -3.65 -7.25 4.77
C LYS A 92 -2.81 -6.12 5.39
N ILE A 93 -3.25 -4.85 5.27
CA ILE A 93 -2.51 -3.70 5.81
C ILE A 93 -2.84 -3.44 7.28
N ALA A 94 -4.09 -3.68 7.69
CA ALA A 94 -4.52 -3.38 9.07
C ALA A 94 -3.60 -3.98 10.16
N PRO A 95 -3.12 -5.24 10.05
CA PRO A 95 -2.16 -5.80 11.01
C PRO A 95 -0.79 -5.11 10.98
N LEU A 96 -0.32 -4.63 9.82
CA LEU A 96 0.98 -3.96 9.69
C LEU A 96 0.96 -2.61 10.41
N THR A 97 -0.13 -1.87 10.31
CA THR A 97 -0.30 -0.58 11.00
C THR A 97 -0.41 -0.71 12.52
N ALA A 98 -0.87 -1.87 13.01
CA ALA A 98 -0.84 -2.16 14.44
C ALA A 98 0.60 -2.25 15.00
N VAL A 99 1.59 -2.52 14.14
CA VAL A 99 3.03 -2.60 14.51
C VAL A 99 3.71 -1.22 14.50
N ARG A 100 2.98 -0.12 14.25
CA ARG A 100 3.44 1.29 14.33
C ARG A 100 4.48 1.75 13.30
N CYS A 101 4.73 1.01 12.23
CA CYS A 101 5.61 1.47 11.12
C CYS A 101 4.82 2.23 10.03
N THR A 102 4.01 3.22 10.41
CA THR A 102 3.13 3.93 9.46
C THR A 102 3.90 4.74 8.41
N GLU A 103 5.08 5.27 8.77
CA GLU A 103 5.95 6.04 7.88
C GLU A 103 6.48 5.16 6.73
N GLU A 104 7.03 3.99 7.04
CA GLU A 104 7.51 3.04 6.01
C GLU A 104 6.39 2.54 5.10
N MET A 105 5.18 2.38 5.64
CA MET A 105 4.01 2.05 4.83
C MET A 105 3.60 3.20 3.92
N GLU A 106 3.62 4.43 4.42
CA GLU A 106 3.35 5.63 3.63
C GLU A 106 4.36 5.75 2.50
N ASP A 107 5.65 5.68 2.80
CA ASP A 107 6.74 5.73 1.81
C ASP A 107 6.58 4.62 0.76
N GLY A 108 6.24 3.41 1.18
CA GLY A 108 5.98 2.29 0.28
C GLY A 108 4.79 2.54 -0.67
N LEU A 109 3.66 3.04 -0.15
CA LEU A 109 2.48 3.36 -0.96
C LEU A 109 2.75 4.52 -1.93
N CYS A 110 3.41 5.57 -1.46
CA CYS A 110 3.87 6.68 -2.28
C CYS A 110 4.80 6.19 -3.40
N HIS A 111 5.73 5.29 -3.08
CA HIS A 111 6.64 4.71 -4.07
C HIS A 111 5.92 3.87 -5.14
N VAL A 112 4.94 3.05 -4.74
CA VAL A 112 4.09 2.34 -5.71
C VAL A 112 3.38 3.32 -6.64
N GLY A 113 2.80 4.39 -6.08
CA GLY A 113 2.10 5.41 -6.86
C GLY A 113 3.00 6.11 -7.86
N GLU A 114 4.19 6.50 -7.42
CA GLU A 114 5.18 7.19 -8.25
C GLU A 114 5.67 6.31 -9.39
N ILE A 115 5.95 5.02 -9.15
CA ILE A 115 6.38 4.11 -10.20
C ILE A 115 5.29 3.92 -11.25
N ILE A 116 4.03 3.72 -10.83
CA ILE A 116 2.93 3.52 -11.76
C ILE A 116 2.66 4.82 -12.54
N ALA A 117 2.66 5.98 -11.87
CA ALA A 117 2.54 7.28 -12.52
C ALA A 117 3.65 7.48 -13.56
N HIS A 118 4.90 7.19 -13.19
CA HIS A 118 6.05 7.28 -14.10
C HIS A 118 5.87 6.36 -15.32
N ILE A 119 5.52 5.09 -15.14
CA ILE A 119 5.31 4.15 -16.26
C ILE A 119 4.24 4.70 -17.23
N LEU A 120 3.15 5.24 -16.68
CA LEU A 120 2.04 5.82 -17.45
C LEU A 120 2.32 7.26 -17.97
N GLY A 121 3.54 7.79 -17.76
CA GLY A 121 3.93 9.12 -18.23
C GLY A 121 3.22 10.25 -17.49
N HIS A 122 2.99 10.09 -16.19
CA HIS A 122 2.32 11.06 -15.31
C HIS A 122 0.98 11.60 -15.87
N GLY A 123 0.19 10.71 -16.47
CA GLY A 123 -1.13 11.03 -17.02
C GLY A 123 -1.17 11.19 -18.54
N GLU A 124 -0.05 11.03 -19.24
CA GLU A 124 -0.03 10.88 -20.71
C GLU A 124 -0.86 9.68 -21.18
N LEU A 125 -0.84 8.58 -20.42
CA LEU A 125 -1.68 7.41 -20.64
C LEU A 125 -2.78 7.32 -19.58
N SER A 126 -3.98 6.94 -20.02
CA SER A 126 -5.10 6.66 -19.12
C SER A 126 -4.76 5.53 -18.14
N ALA A 127 -5.20 5.65 -16.89
CA ALA A 127 -5.05 4.59 -15.89
C ALA A 127 -5.68 3.26 -16.34
N GLU A 128 -6.68 3.29 -17.23
CA GLU A 128 -7.33 2.09 -17.77
C GLU A 128 -6.38 1.21 -18.61
N VAL A 129 -5.28 1.77 -19.11
CA VAL A 129 -4.24 1.04 -19.85
C VAL A 129 -3.55 0.00 -18.97
N LEU A 130 -3.53 0.22 -17.65
CA LEU A 130 -3.03 -0.72 -16.67
C LEU A 130 -4.15 -1.67 -16.25
N ASP A 131 -4.10 -2.93 -16.72
CA ASP A 131 -5.01 -3.98 -16.28
C ASP A 131 -4.38 -4.91 -15.23
N THR A 132 -5.22 -5.73 -14.59
CA THR A 132 -4.80 -6.62 -13.50
C THR A 132 -3.72 -7.62 -13.94
N GLU A 133 -3.84 -8.16 -15.15
CA GLU A 133 -2.88 -9.12 -15.71
C GLU A 133 -1.52 -8.43 -15.91
N THR A 134 -1.53 -7.21 -16.45
CA THR A 134 -0.33 -6.38 -16.64
C THR A 134 0.39 -6.15 -15.31
N VAL A 135 -0.34 -5.78 -14.25
CA VAL A 135 0.24 -5.59 -12.92
C VAL A 135 0.89 -6.88 -12.39
N GLN A 136 0.23 -8.03 -12.57
CA GLN A 136 0.74 -9.32 -12.10
C GLN A 136 2.01 -9.76 -12.84
N GLN A 137 2.02 -9.61 -14.17
CA GLN A 137 3.16 -10.01 -15.01
C GLN A 137 4.39 -9.14 -14.77
N LEU A 138 4.17 -7.86 -14.45
CA LEU A 138 5.26 -6.91 -14.21
C LEU A 138 5.77 -6.92 -12.76
N GLU A 139 4.99 -7.46 -11.82
CA GLU A 139 5.34 -7.50 -10.40
C GLU A 139 6.74 -8.09 -10.18
N CYS A 140 7.57 -7.39 -9.38
CA CYS A 140 8.94 -7.77 -9.05
C CYS A 140 9.98 -7.73 -10.18
N LEU A 141 9.61 -7.40 -11.42
CA LEU A 141 10.61 -7.23 -12.48
C LEU A 141 11.52 -6.02 -12.20
N MET A 142 12.76 -6.13 -12.64
CA MET A 142 13.83 -5.16 -12.41
C MET A 142 14.49 -4.72 -13.73
N PRO A 143 13.71 -4.15 -14.67
CA PRO A 143 14.13 -3.96 -16.05
C PRO A 143 15.34 -3.04 -16.21
N ARG A 144 15.54 -2.06 -15.31
CA ARG A 144 16.76 -1.22 -15.31
C ARG A 144 18.06 -2.01 -15.20
N TRP A 145 18.03 -3.16 -14.52
CA TRP A 145 19.23 -3.94 -14.20
C TRP A 145 19.25 -5.32 -14.83
N SER A 146 18.09 -5.85 -15.23
CA SER A 146 17.96 -7.18 -15.84
C SER A 146 17.62 -7.03 -17.32
N THR A 147 18.57 -7.37 -18.18
CA THR A 147 18.33 -7.50 -19.62
C THR A 147 17.33 -8.61 -19.93
N ALA A 148 17.31 -9.67 -19.11
CA ALA A 148 16.31 -10.73 -19.21
C ALA A 148 14.90 -10.20 -18.96
N ASP A 149 14.71 -9.34 -17.95
CA ASP A 149 13.41 -8.75 -17.64
C ASP A 149 12.98 -7.78 -18.74
N CYS A 150 13.91 -6.98 -19.29
CA CYS A 150 13.63 -6.15 -20.47
C CYS A 150 13.11 -6.98 -21.66
N CYS A 151 13.83 -8.06 -22.00
CA CYS A 151 13.41 -8.95 -23.08
C CYS A 151 12.06 -9.63 -22.78
N ALA A 152 11.83 -10.00 -21.53
CA ALA A 152 10.56 -10.58 -21.10
C ALA A 152 9.40 -9.59 -21.28
N ILE A 153 9.57 -8.33 -20.88
CA ILE A 153 8.57 -7.26 -21.04
C ILE A 153 8.22 -7.08 -22.52
N GLU A 154 9.23 -6.95 -23.39
CA GLU A 154 9.00 -6.81 -24.83
C GLU A 154 8.27 -8.01 -25.42
N LYS A 155 8.67 -9.22 -25.03
CA LYS A 155 8.00 -10.45 -25.45
C LYS A 155 6.54 -10.49 -24.99
N MET A 156 6.27 -10.19 -23.72
CA MET A 156 4.92 -10.18 -23.16
C MET A 156 4.02 -9.16 -23.87
N HIS A 157 4.55 -7.99 -24.25
CA HIS A 157 3.78 -7.01 -25.02
C HIS A 157 3.48 -7.52 -26.43
N ASN A 158 4.47 -8.08 -27.13
CA ASN A 158 4.29 -8.65 -28.47
C ASN A 158 3.29 -9.81 -28.50
N GLU A 159 3.20 -10.56 -27.39
CA GLU A 159 2.22 -11.62 -27.19
C GLU A 159 0.84 -11.10 -26.75
N GLY A 160 0.69 -9.80 -26.51
CA GLY A 160 -0.56 -9.16 -26.10
C GLY A 160 -0.93 -9.39 -24.63
N LEU A 161 0.03 -9.81 -23.79
CA LEU A 161 -0.18 -10.15 -22.38
C LEU A 161 -0.16 -8.92 -21.47
N ILE A 162 0.57 -7.86 -21.85
CA ILE A 162 0.67 -6.62 -21.08
C ILE A 162 0.33 -5.41 -21.93
N PHE A 163 -0.32 -4.42 -21.32
CA PHE A 163 -0.70 -3.16 -21.98
C PHE A 163 -1.45 -3.35 -23.31
N ASN A 164 -2.34 -4.34 -23.38
CA ASN A 164 -3.11 -4.72 -24.57
C ASN A 164 -3.93 -3.56 -25.19
N LYS A 165 -4.28 -2.53 -24.40
CA LYS A 165 -4.98 -1.32 -24.85
C LYS A 165 -4.07 -0.32 -25.57
N VAL A 166 -2.76 -0.46 -25.48
CA VAL A 166 -1.78 0.37 -26.20
C VAL A 166 -1.53 -0.24 -27.58
N THR A 167 -2.26 0.25 -28.57
CA THR A 167 -2.14 -0.22 -29.96
C THR A 167 -1.24 0.68 -30.83
N ASN A 168 -0.94 1.89 -30.33
CA ASN A 168 -0.08 2.84 -31.02
C ASN A 168 1.41 2.55 -30.73
N SER A 169 2.20 2.38 -31.79
CA SER A 169 3.62 2.03 -31.69
C SER A 169 4.47 3.10 -30.99
N ASP A 170 4.15 4.38 -31.17
CA ASP A 170 4.91 5.49 -30.55
C ASP A 170 4.59 5.57 -29.05
N GLN A 171 3.33 5.36 -28.68
CA GLN A 171 2.92 5.26 -27.27
C GLN A 171 3.60 4.07 -26.58
N TRP A 172 3.66 2.91 -27.24
CA TRP A 172 4.39 1.77 -26.72
C TRP A 172 5.88 2.06 -26.58
N ALA A 173 6.52 2.68 -27.58
CA ALA A 173 7.93 3.01 -27.49
C ALA A 173 8.25 3.90 -26.28
N ALA A 174 7.44 4.95 -26.05
CA ALA A 174 7.59 5.82 -24.89
C ALA A 174 7.34 5.08 -23.57
N LEU A 175 6.29 4.25 -23.50
CA LEU A 175 5.97 3.44 -22.33
C LEU A 175 7.10 2.44 -22.02
N ASN A 176 7.63 1.76 -23.04
CA ASN A 176 8.71 0.78 -22.91
C ASN A 176 10.00 1.42 -22.39
N GLU A 177 10.37 2.61 -22.88
CA GLU A 177 11.52 3.35 -22.35
C GLU A 177 11.33 3.70 -20.87
N ARG A 178 10.12 4.10 -20.46
CA ARG A 178 9.81 4.36 -19.04
C ARG A 178 9.89 3.08 -18.22
N LEU A 179 9.32 1.96 -18.67
CA LEU A 179 9.47 0.66 -18.01
C LEU A 179 10.95 0.30 -17.81
N LYS A 180 11.77 0.40 -18.86
CA LYS A 180 13.21 0.09 -18.81
C LYS A 180 13.98 0.95 -17.82
N SER A 181 13.52 2.15 -17.54
CA SER A 181 14.14 3.03 -16.53
C SER A 181 13.79 2.66 -15.09
N VAL A 182 12.76 1.83 -14.88
CA VAL A 182 12.30 1.44 -13.53
C VAL A 182 13.25 0.43 -12.91
N SER A 183 13.72 0.81 -11.73
CA SER A 183 14.51 -0.02 -10.83
C SER A 183 13.83 -1.36 -10.54
N ARG A 184 12.72 -1.34 -9.80
CA ARG A 184 11.92 -2.53 -9.49
C ARG A 184 10.47 -2.14 -9.60
N ILE A 185 9.68 -2.91 -10.31
CA ILE A 185 8.24 -2.71 -10.37
C ILE A 185 7.63 -3.25 -9.07
N VAL A 186 7.14 -2.33 -8.23
CA VAL A 186 6.47 -2.66 -6.97
C VAL A 186 4.96 -2.47 -7.09
N THR A 187 4.23 -3.35 -6.42
CA THR A 187 2.77 -3.38 -6.31
C THR A 187 2.36 -3.29 -4.84
N LEU A 188 1.05 -3.11 -4.58
CA LEU A 188 0.49 -3.19 -3.23
C LEU A 188 0.83 -4.50 -2.52
N ASP A 189 0.79 -5.63 -3.22
CA ASP A 189 1.10 -6.94 -2.63
C ASP A 189 2.58 -7.09 -2.25
N THR A 190 3.50 -6.52 -3.05
CA THR A 190 4.94 -6.52 -2.70
C THR A 190 5.27 -5.55 -1.58
N CYS A 191 4.60 -4.39 -1.54
CA CYS A 191 4.80 -3.36 -0.52
C CYS A 191 4.40 -3.85 0.87
N VAL A 192 3.31 -4.62 0.96
CA VAL A 192 2.77 -5.18 2.21
C VAL A 192 3.46 -6.50 2.59
N GLY A 193 4.18 -7.11 1.65
CA GLY A 193 4.96 -8.32 1.82
C GLY A 193 4.10 -9.59 1.89
N LYS A 194 4.32 -10.53 0.95
CA LYS A 194 3.76 -11.89 1.02
C LYS A 194 4.24 -12.67 2.27
N GLU A 195 5.37 -12.27 2.87
CA GLU A 195 6.02 -12.96 4.00
C GLU A 195 5.63 -12.42 5.38
N VAL A 196 5.25 -11.13 5.52
CA VAL A 196 4.85 -10.58 6.83
C VAL A 196 3.56 -11.25 7.35
N LEU A 197 2.70 -11.70 6.43
CA LEU A 197 1.46 -12.44 6.74
C LEU A 197 1.69 -13.91 7.16
N LYS A 198 2.86 -14.49 6.90
CA LYS A 198 3.19 -15.84 7.41
C LYS A 198 3.68 -15.80 8.85
N MET A 199 4.32 -14.71 9.26
CA MET A 199 4.86 -14.57 10.61
C MET A 199 3.78 -14.29 11.67
N SER A 200 2.61 -13.76 11.30
CA SER A 200 1.51 -13.52 12.27
C SER A 200 0.62 -14.74 12.55
N ARG A 201 0.89 -15.90 11.94
CA ARG A 201 0.13 -17.15 12.12
C ARG A 201 0.88 -18.21 12.93
N ALA A 202 2.04 -17.87 13.47
CA ALA A 202 2.79 -18.70 14.40
C ALA A 202 2.99 -17.92 15.71
N ALA A 203 1.97 -17.95 16.57
CA ALA A 203 2.07 -17.69 18.00
C ALA A 203 1.05 -18.55 18.73
#